data_AF-A0A1Y5F3B3-F1
#
_entry.id   AF-A0A1Y5F3B3-F1
#
_cell.length_a   1.000
_cell.length_b   1.000
_cell.length_c   1.000
_cell.angle_alpha   90.00
_cell.angle_beta   90.00
_cell.angle_gamma   90.00
#
_symmetry.space_group_name_H-M   'P 1'
#
loop_
_entity.id
_entity.type
_entity.pdbx_description
1 polymer ?
#
loop_
_entity_poly.entity_id
_entity_poly.type
_entity_poly.pdbx_seq_one_letter_code
_entity_poly.pdbx_strand_id
1 'polypeptide(L)'
;MKSVFFQKPLEFTIDISGESWKQGENVSGSLSVKSHSGDALNYADYGIFLVKGDNKKIKKKDPKGITVIGETLLGDSDNLSFSFDLDINCPITETSSGLYIICGKKDELLEGQQMALKVLPGQTITSFIEVIENFLRFKVKSLKYKKEALEATIVVPNTKDYSKIMQFKLIFSKSEENLLLNYQFKIKSIDFSGGFTGTKDSNEEFKQVFTPKEYLSYGDSINQDFIVKKLNEIIDQVKLKPLV
;
A
#
# COMPACT_ATOMS: atom_id res chain seq x y z
N MET A 1 18.95 -3.08 -7.82
CA MET A 1 19.00 -4.42 -7.19
C MET A 1 19.38 -5.45 -8.25
N LYS A 2 20.48 -6.19 -8.07
CA LYS A 2 20.92 -7.23 -9.03
C LYS A 2 20.91 -8.60 -8.38
N SER A 3 20.45 -9.62 -9.11
CA SER A 3 20.43 -11.01 -8.64
C SER A 3 20.75 -11.97 -9.78
N VAL A 4 21.37 -13.10 -9.43
CA VAL A 4 21.62 -14.23 -10.34
C VAL A 4 21.03 -15.48 -9.71
N PHE A 5 20.24 -16.22 -10.47
CA PHE A 5 19.56 -17.43 -10.02
C PHE A 5 19.74 -18.56 -11.03
N PHE A 6 19.89 -19.78 -10.52
CA PHE A 6 20.10 -20.96 -11.35
C PHE A 6 18.93 -21.93 -11.20
N GLN A 7 18.25 -22.19 -12.32
CA GLN A 7 17.27 -23.27 -12.45
C GLN A 7 17.74 -24.16 -13.59
N LYS A 8 18.61 -25.12 -13.27
CA LYS A 8 19.35 -25.92 -14.25
C LYS A 8 18.42 -26.46 -15.36
N PRO A 9 18.78 -26.28 -16.65
CA PRO A 9 20.07 -25.81 -17.16
C PRO A 9 20.21 -24.28 -17.30
N LEU A 10 19.25 -23.50 -16.80
CA LEU A 10 19.16 -22.06 -17.03
C LEU A 10 19.80 -21.24 -15.91
N GLU A 11 20.41 -20.13 -16.31
CA GLU A 11 20.89 -19.06 -15.45
C GLU A 11 20.11 -17.79 -15.78
N PHE A 12 19.44 -17.22 -14.78
CA PHE A 12 18.70 -15.97 -14.87
C PHE A 12 19.51 -14.87 -14.21
N THR A 13 19.79 -13.80 -14.94
CA THR A 13 20.36 -12.57 -14.39
C THR A 13 19.31 -11.47 -14.46
N ILE A 14 18.97 -10.89 -13.31
CA ILE A 14 18.00 -9.81 -13.21
C ILE A 14 18.66 -8.57 -12.60
N ASP A 15 18.38 -7.42 -13.20
CA ASP A 15 18.83 -6.11 -12.75
C ASP A 15 17.65 -5.14 -12.71
N ILE A 16 17.23 -4.75 -11.50
CA ILE A 16 16.14 -3.82 -11.26
C ILE A 16 16.73 -2.45 -10.89
N SER A 17 16.31 -1.39 -11.57
CA SER A 17 16.72 -0.03 -11.25
C SER A 17 16.08 0.47 -9.96
N GLY A 18 16.90 0.66 -8.93
CA GLY A 18 16.48 1.14 -7.61
C GLY A 18 16.49 0.05 -6.52
N GLU A 19 16.07 0.48 -5.32
CA GLU A 19 15.98 -0.35 -4.11
C GLU A 19 14.64 -0.21 -3.37
N SER A 20 13.92 0.88 -3.62
CA SER A 20 12.59 1.13 -3.10
C SER A 20 11.82 2.05 -4.02
N TRP A 21 10.49 1.91 -4.03
CA TRP A 21 9.58 2.67 -4.86
C TRP A 21 8.40 3.14 -4.03
N LYS A 22 7.81 4.28 -4.35
CA LYS A 22 6.52 4.70 -3.81
C LYS A 22 5.38 4.15 -4.67
N GLN A 23 4.19 4.02 -4.09
CA GLN A 23 2.99 3.76 -4.89
C GLN A 23 2.85 4.82 -6.01
N GLY A 24 2.52 4.39 -7.23
CA GLY A 24 2.46 5.25 -8.41
C GLY A 24 3.78 5.39 -9.19
N GLU A 25 4.91 4.91 -8.65
CA GLU A 25 6.19 4.95 -9.37
C GLU A 25 6.35 3.76 -10.32
N ASN A 26 7.34 3.85 -11.20
CA ASN A 26 7.69 2.80 -12.15
C ASN A 26 8.82 1.91 -11.61
N VAL A 27 8.66 0.59 -11.77
CA VAL A 27 9.73 -0.39 -11.53
C VAL A 27 10.22 -0.89 -12.89
N SER A 28 11.48 -0.59 -13.20
CA SER A 28 12.10 -0.98 -14.48
C SER A 28 13.41 -1.73 -14.28
N GLY A 29 13.83 -2.43 -15.32
CA GLY A 29 15.05 -3.21 -15.29
C GLY A 29 15.22 -4.10 -16.52
N SER A 30 16.11 -5.08 -16.38
CA SER A 30 16.37 -6.08 -17.41
C SER A 30 16.44 -7.49 -16.83
N LEU A 31 16.12 -8.46 -17.68
CA LEU A 31 16.28 -9.88 -17.44
C LEU A 31 17.08 -10.46 -18.60
N SER A 32 18.09 -11.28 -18.28
CA SER A 32 18.75 -12.15 -19.25
C SER A 32 18.75 -13.59 -18.78
N VAL A 33 18.62 -14.51 -19.73
CA VAL A 33 18.56 -15.95 -19.49
C VAL A 33 19.62 -16.62 -20.35
N LYS A 34 20.52 -17.35 -19.70
CA LYS A 34 21.54 -18.13 -20.37
C LYS A 34 21.24 -19.61 -20.20
N SER A 35 21.13 -20.32 -21.32
CA SER A 35 21.11 -21.79 -21.29
C SER A 35 22.53 -22.34 -21.23
N HIS A 36 22.75 -23.29 -20.32
CA HIS A 36 23.98 -24.09 -20.27
C HIS A 36 23.77 -25.50 -20.84
N SER A 37 22.58 -25.80 -21.38
CA SER A 37 22.39 -27.00 -22.20
C SER A 37 22.89 -26.75 -23.63
N GLY A 38 23.36 -27.79 -24.30
CA GLY A 38 23.70 -27.72 -25.73
C GLY A 38 22.48 -27.65 -26.65
N ASP A 39 21.27 -27.69 -26.09
CA ASP A 39 20.00 -27.77 -26.81
C ASP A 39 19.39 -26.39 -27.04
N ALA A 40 18.71 -26.22 -28.18
CA ALA A 40 17.90 -25.05 -28.45
C ALA A 40 16.72 -24.99 -27.46
N LEU A 41 16.65 -23.93 -26.67
CA LEU A 41 15.59 -23.71 -25.68
C LEU A 41 14.60 -22.68 -26.22
N ASN A 42 13.30 -22.92 -26.01
CA ASN A 42 12.26 -21.94 -26.29
C ASN A 42 12.06 -21.04 -25.06
N TYR A 43 12.28 -19.73 -25.22
CA TYR A 43 12.14 -18.74 -24.15
C TYR A 43 10.74 -18.12 -24.05
N ALA A 44 9.80 -18.49 -24.92
CA ALA A 44 8.48 -17.84 -25.02
C ALA A 44 7.69 -17.83 -23.70
N ASP A 45 7.83 -18.89 -22.90
CA ASP A 45 7.13 -19.02 -21.60
C ASP A 45 7.92 -18.45 -20.43
N TYR A 46 9.15 -17.98 -20.65
CA TYR A 46 10.00 -17.40 -19.62
C TYR A 46 9.89 -15.89 -19.64
N GLY A 47 10.00 -15.29 -18.45
CA GLY A 47 9.94 -13.85 -18.36
C GLY A 47 10.00 -13.36 -16.92
N ILE A 48 9.49 -12.14 -16.76
CA ILE A 48 9.39 -11.45 -15.49
C ILE A 48 7.93 -11.12 -15.19
N PHE A 49 7.54 -11.33 -13.94
CA PHE A 49 6.18 -11.22 -13.47
C PHE A 49 6.14 -10.33 -12.23
N LEU A 50 5.33 -9.28 -12.28
CA LEU A 50 4.96 -8.50 -11.10
C LEU A 50 3.75 -9.18 -10.46
N VAL A 51 3.88 -9.54 -9.18
CA VAL A 51 2.82 -10.25 -8.45
C VAL A 51 2.50 -9.58 -7.12
N LYS A 52 1.23 -9.61 -6.71
CA LYS A 52 0.83 -9.46 -5.31
C LYS A 52 1.12 -10.78 -4.60
N GLY A 53 1.79 -10.73 -3.44
CA GLY A 53 2.29 -11.91 -2.75
C GLY A 53 1.95 -11.97 -1.26
N ASP A 54 1.63 -13.18 -0.76
CA ASP A 54 1.62 -13.54 0.65
C ASP A 54 2.92 -14.30 0.99
N ASN A 55 3.73 -13.73 1.87
CA ASN A 55 5.06 -14.25 2.23
C ASN A 55 5.01 -15.69 2.75
N LYS A 56 4.02 -16.04 3.58
CA LYS A 56 3.91 -17.39 4.16
C LYS A 56 3.51 -18.42 3.11
N LYS A 57 2.60 -18.07 2.21
CA LYS A 57 2.14 -18.97 1.14
C LYS A 57 3.20 -19.16 0.06
N ILE A 58 3.89 -18.08 -0.32
CA ILE A 58 5.03 -18.13 -1.25
C ILE A 58 6.10 -19.09 -0.72
N LYS A 59 6.51 -18.96 0.55
CA LYS A 59 7.47 -19.87 1.18
C LYS A 59 7.03 -21.34 1.22
N LYS A 60 5.72 -21.58 1.18
CA LYS A 60 5.11 -22.92 1.15
C LYS A 60 4.83 -23.41 -0.27
N LYS A 61 5.21 -22.65 -1.31
CA LYS A 61 4.88 -22.91 -2.71
C LYS A 61 3.37 -23.14 -2.94
N ASP A 62 2.52 -22.41 -2.21
CA ASP A 62 1.07 -22.41 -2.43
C ASP A 62 0.71 -21.45 -3.57
N PRO A 63 0.12 -21.91 -4.69
CA PRO A 63 -0.29 -21.06 -5.82
C PRO A 63 -1.25 -19.93 -5.42
N LYS A 64 -2.05 -20.11 -4.35
CA LYS A 64 -2.93 -19.06 -3.80
C LYS A 64 -2.16 -17.96 -3.06
N GLY A 65 -0.83 -18.06 -3.00
CA GLY A 65 0.08 -17.09 -2.42
C GLY A 65 0.47 -15.98 -3.35
N ILE A 66 0.21 -16.11 -4.65
CA ILE A 66 0.56 -15.11 -5.65
C ILE A 66 -0.66 -14.71 -6.50
N THR A 67 -0.65 -13.49 -7.00
CA THR A 67 -1.60 -13.02 -8.02
C THR A 67 -0.81 -12.16 -8.99
N VAL A 68 -0.70 -12.61 -10.25
CA VAL A 68 -0.01 -11.88 -11.30
C VAL A 68 -0.80 -10.61 -11.63
N ILE A 69 -0.09 -9.48 -11.62
CA ILE A 69 -0.65 -8.15 -11.94
C ILE A 69 0.10 -7.47 -13.09
N GLY A 70 1.22 -8.02 -13.54
CA GLY A 70 1.94 -7.62 -14.74
C GLY A 70 2.91 -8.69 -15.20
N GLU A 71 3.14 -8.79 -16.51
CA GLU A 71 4.10 -9.74 -17.08
C GLU A 71 4.84 -9.13 -18.28
N THR A 72 6.06 -9.59 -18.52
CA THR A 72 6.82 -9.36 -19.74
C THR A 72 7.58 -10.63 -20.07
N LEU A 73 7.29 -11.21 -21.23
CA LEU A 73 7.88 -12.48 -21.68
C LEU A 73 9.08 -12.22 -22.60
N LEU A 74 10.01 -13.16 -22.61
CA LEU A 74 11.23 -13.13 -23.43
C LEU A 74 10.96 -13.33 -24.92
N GLY A 75 9.91 -14.09 -25.26
CA GLY A 75 9.63 -14.44 -26.65
C GLY A 75 10.78 -15.27 -27.24
N ASP A 76 11.35 -14.79 -28.34
CA ASP A 76 12.47 -15.43 -29.04
C ASP A 76 13.86 -14.93 -28.57
N SER A 77 13.89 -13.97 -27.64
CA SER A 77 15.13 -13.36 -27.13
C SER A 77 15.61 -14.04 -25.85
N ASP A 78 16.92 -14.02 -25.62
CA ASP A 78 17.53 -14.43 -24.35
C ASP A 78 17.63 -13.26 -23.34
N ASN A 79 17.17 -12.08 -23.75
CA ASN A 79 17.16 -10.86 -22.94
C ASN A 79 15.87 -10.06 -23.16
N LEU A 80 15.43 -9.36 -22.12
CA LEU A 80 14.36 -8.36 -22.20
C LEU A 80 14.64 -7.20 -21.27
N SER A 81 14.12 -6.04 -21.64
CA SER A 81 13.90 -4.92 -20.74
C SER A 81 12.44 -4.93 -20.30
N PHE A 82 12.17 -4.57 -19.05
CA PHE A 82 10.81 -4.50 -18.51
C PHE A 82 10.58 -3.18 -17.80
N SER A 83 9.31 -2.81 -17.69
CA SER A 83 8.86 -1.63 -16.98
C SER A 83 7.42 -1.88 -16.52
N PHE A 84 7.18 -1.77 -15.22
CA PHE A 84 5.87 -1.94 -14.61
C PHE A 84 5.50 -0.68 -13.83
N ASP A 85 4.37 -0.08 -14.19
CA ASP A 85 3.78 1.02 -13.41
C ASP A 85 3.10 0.45 -12.18
N LEU A 86 3.54 0.89 -11.00
CA LEU A 86 2.90 0.50 -9.75
C LEU A 86 1.60 1.27 -9.59
N ASP A 87 0.50 0.55 -9.44
CA ASP A 87 -0.79 1.17 -9.15
C ASP A 87 -0.70 2.08 -7.91
N ILE A 88 -1.36 3.23 -7.96
CA ILE A 88 -1.30 4.23 -6.88
C ILE A 88 -1.92 3.72 -5.56
N ASN A 89 -2.74 2.67 -5.63
CA ASN A 89 -3.32 1.92 -4.53
C ASN A 89 -2.72 0.51 -4.40
N CYS A 90 -1.54 0.25 -4.96
CA CYS A 90 -0.90 -1.06 -4.80
C CYS A 90 -0.50 -1.32 -3.33
N PRO A 91 -0.31 -2.58 -2.92
CA PRO A 91 0.17 -2.89 -1.57
C PRO A 91 1.54 -2.25 -1.29
N ILE A 92 1.68 -1.63 -0.11
CA ILE A 92 3.00 -1.32 0.45
C ILE A 92 3.66 -2.59 0.97
N THR A 93 4.97 -2.55 1.20
CA THR A 93 5.69 -3.68 1.78
C THR A 93 5.34 -3.85 3.25
N GLU A 94 4.80 -5.02 3.57
CA GLU A 94 4.51 -5.47 4.94
C GLU A 94 5.30 -6.75 5.23
N THR A 95 5.40 -7.12 6.50
CA THR A 95 6.07 -8.39 6.89
C THR A 95 5.38 -9.62 6.30
N SER A 96 4.05 -9.58 6.17
CA SER A 96 3.22 -10.69 5.70
C SER A 96 2.97 -10.71 4.19
N SER A 97 3.06 -9.55 3.53
CA SER A 97 2.49 -9.34 2.20
C SER A 97 3.18 -8.17 1.49
N GLY A 98 3.10 -8.14 0.16
CA GLY A 98 3.62 -7.04 -0.63
C GLY A 98 3.66 -7.38 -2.11
N LEU A 99 4.37 -6.55 -2.87
CA LEU A 99 4.68 -6.84 -4.26
C LEU A 99 5.99 -7.61 -4.39
N TYR A 100 6.02 -8.53 -5.35
CA TYR A 100 7.20 -9.31 -5.69
C TYR A 100 7.43 -9.26 -7.20
N ILE A 101 8.70 -9.29 -7.57
CA ILE A 101 9.13 -9.65 -8.91
C ILE A 101 9.51 -11.13 -8.88
N ILE A 102 8.96 -11.89 -9.81
CA ILE A 102 9.32 -13.28 -10.05
C ILE A 102 9.90 -13.39 -11.45
N CYS A 103 11.10 -13.97 -11.59
CA CYS A 103 11.59 -14.42 -12.89
C CYS A 103 11.61 -15.95 -12.98
N GLY A 104 11.13 -16.47 -14.10
CA GLY A 104 10.95 -17.90 -14.28
C GLY A 104 9.97 -18.20 -15.42
N LYS A 105 9.49 -19.44 -15.46
CA LYS A 105 8.52 -19.91 -16.45
C LYS A 105 7.09 -19.62 -15.97
N LYS A 106 6.21 -19.19 -16.89
CA LYS A 106 4.85 -18.70 -16.61
C LYS A 106 3.99 -19.66 -15.79
N ASP A 107 4.08 -20.96 -16.04
CA ASP A 107 3.29 -21.97 -15.33
C ASP A 107 3.97 -22.51 -14.06
N GLU A 108 5.19 -22.06 -13.76
CA GLU A 108 6.04 -22.56 -12.68
C GLU A 108 6.61 -21.40 -11.83
N LEU A 109 5.87 -20.30 -11.68
CA LEU A 109 6.35 -19.07 -11.01
C LEU A 109 6.94 -19.29 -9.61
N LEU A 110 6.39 -20.24 -8.84
CA LEU A 110 6.87 -20.52 -7.49
C LEU A 110 8.18 -21.32 -7.44
N GLU A 111 8.63 -21.84 -8.58
CA GLU A 111 9.97 -22.42 -8.77
C GLU A 111 11.00 -21.37 -9.23
N GLY A 112 10.53 -20.21 -9.69
CA GLY A 112 11.37 -19.09 -10.12
C GLY A 112 12.00 -18.30 -8.95
N GLN A 113 12.91 -17.39 -9.30
CA GLN A 113 13.51 -16.47 -8.34
C GLN A 113 12.49 -15.40 -7.93
N GLN A 114 12.24 -15.32 -6.63
CA GLN A 114 11.31 -14.36 -6.05
C GLN A 114 12.10 -13.24 -5.38
N MET A 115 11.74 -11.99 -5.65
CA MET A 115 12.34 -10.81 -5.04
C MET A 115 11.23 -9.91 -4.52
N ALA A 116 11.21 -9.70 -3.20
CA ALA A 116 10.27 -8.75 -2.59
C ALA A 116 10.66 -7.32 -2.99
N LEU A 117 9.71 -6.56 -3.51
CA LEU A 117 9.88 -5.13 -3.75
C LEU A 117 9.67 -4.37 -2.43
N LYS A 118 10.43 -3.31 -2.22
CA LYS A 118 10.25 -2.35 -1.13
C LYS A 118 9.37 -1.18 -1.61
N VAL A 119 8.06 -1.36 -1.50
CA VAL A 119 7.05 -0.36 -1.85
C VAL A 119 6.67 0.45 -0.61
N LEU A 120 6.81 1.77 -0.72
CA LEU A 120 6.50 2.77 0.29
C LEU A 120 5.16 3.45 -0.04
N PRO A 121 4.48 4.04 0.94
CA PRO A 121 3.28 4.83 0.67
C PRO A 121 3.56 5.97 -0.31
N GLY A 122 2.57 6.29 -1.15
CA GLY A 122 2.65 7.43 -2.09
C GLY A 122 2.85 8.77 -1.37
N GLN A 123 3.47 9.73 -2.07
CA GLN A 123 3.84 11.04 -1.49
C GLN A 123 2.64 11.80 -0.90
N THR A 124 1.49 11.75 -1.57
CA THR A 124 0.26 12.39 -1.07
C THR A 124 -0.10 11.83 0.31
N ILE A 125 -0.08 10.51 0.48
CA ILE A 125 -0.46 9.86 1.74
C ILE A 125 0.56 10.18 2.84
N THR A 126 1.86 10.14 2.54
CA THR A 126 2.89 10.50 3.53
C THR A 126 2.75 11.94 4.01
N SER A 127 2.47 12.88 3.09
CA SER A 127 2.27 14.28 3.46
C SER A 127 0.97 14.51 4.26
N PHE A 128 -0.11 13.78 3.99
CA PHE A 128 -1.30 13.81 4.85
C PHE A 128 -1.02 13.28 6.26
N ILE A 129 -0.24 12.20 6.37
CA ILE A 129 0.19 11.66 7.67
C ILE A 129 1.03 12.70 8.42
N GLU A 130 1.99 13.36 7.76
CA GLU A 130 2.80 14.43 8.36
C GLU A 130 1.91 15.58 8.86
N VAL A 131 0.86 15.97 8.12
CA VAL A 131 -0.06 17.01 8.58
C VAL A 131 -0.81 16.58 9.85
N ILE A 132 -1.29 15.33 9.88
CA ILE A 132 -1.98 14.76 11.05
C ILE A 132 -1.06 14.75 12.28
N GLU A 133 0.20 14.36 12.11
CA GLU A 133 1.15 14.25 13.22
C GLU A 133 1.63 15.61 13.71
N ASN A 134 1.94 16.54 12.80
CA ASN A 134 2.53 17.82 13.14
C ASN A 134 1.50 18.84 13.65
N PHE A 135 0.32 18.91 13.04
CA PHE A 135 -0.66 19.96 13.34
C PHE A 135 -1.75 19.51 14.32
N LEU A 136 -2.20 18.25 14.22
CA LEU A 136 -3.22 17.72 15.14
C LEU A 136 -2.61 17.06 16.38
N ARG A 137 -1.30 16.81 16.38
CA ARG A 137 -0.56 16.07 17.43
C ARG A 137 -1.04 14.63 17.59
N PHE A 138 -1.66 14.08 16.55
CA PHE A 138 -2.06 12.69 16.50
C PHE A 138 -0.81 11.85 16.18
N LYS A 139 -0.87 10.53 16.37
CA LYS A 139 0.25 9.64 15.99
C LYS A 139 -0.24 8.48 15.15
N VAL A 140 0.44 8.14 14.07
CA VAL A 140 0.14 6.92 13.31
C VAL A 140 0.81 5.73 13.98
N LYS A 141 0.00 4.85 14.59
CA LYS A 141 0.49 3.63 15.25
C LYS A 141 0.88 2.54 14.25
N SER A 142 0.13 2.44 13.15
CA SER A 142 0.42 1.48 12.08
C SER A 142 -0.23 1.92 10.78
N LEU A 143 0.42 1.61 9.67
CA LEU A 143 -0.09 1.77 8.32
C LEU A 143 -0.10 0.39 7.66
N LYS A 144 -1.26 -0.04 7.15
CA LYS A 144 -1.44 -1.38 6.58
C LYS A 144 -2.19 -1.33 5.26
N TYR A 145 -1.87 -2.22 4.35
CA TYR A 145 -2.66 -2.38 3.14
C TYR A 145 -3.87 -3.28 3.40
N LYS A 146 -5.06 -2.83 3.01
CA LYS A 146 -6.29 -3.60 3.17
C LYS A 146 -7.35 -3.15 2.17
N LYS A 147 -7.94 -4.11 1.44
CA LYS A 147 -9.04 -3.86 0.49
C LYS A 147 -8.72 -2.69 -0.47
N GLU A 148 -7.55 -2.74 -1.11
CA GLU A 148 -7.14 -1.74 -2.12
C GLU A 148 -6.99 -0.31 -1.58
N ALA A 149 -6.71 -0.20 -0.28
CA ALA A 149 -6.48 1.07 0.38
C ALA A 149 -5.40 0.94 1.46
N LEU A 150 -4.82 2.06 1.88
CA LEU A 150 -3.96 2.13 3.05
C LEU A 150 -4.77 2.55 4.28
N GLU A 151 -4.81 1.70 5.29
CA GLU A 151 -5.46 1.95 6.58
C GLU A 151 -4.41 2.41 7.60
N ALA A 152 -4.45 3.67 7.99
CA ALA A 152 -3.70 4.22 9.11
C ALA A 152 -4.51 4.05 10.40
N THR A 153 -3.96 3.35 11.39
CA THR A 153 -4.50 3.35 12.76
C THR A 153 -3.90 4.52 13.51
N ILE A 154 -4.75 5.41 14.00
CA ILE A 154 -4.35 6.68 14.59
C ILE A 154 -4.58 6.66 16.10
N VAL A 155 -3.60 7.18 16.82
CA VAL A 155 -3.66 7.45 18.26
C VAL A 155 -3.93 8.94 18.43
N VAL A 156 -5.08 9.26 19.02
CA VAL A 156 -5.47 10.63 19.36
C VAL A 156 -4.77 11.08 20.66
N PRO A 157 -4.58 12.39 20.87
CA PRO A 157 -4.05 12.95 22.10
C PRO A 157 -4.87 12.52 23.32
N ASN A 158 -4.19 12.29 24.44
CA ASN A 158 -4.85 11.98 25.70
C ASN A 158 -5.38 13.25 26.36
N THR A 159 -6.42 13.84 25.78
CA THR A 159 -7.13 15.02 26.32
C THR A 159 -8.61 14.70 26.54
N LYS A 160 -9.29 15.51 27.36
CA LYS A 160 -10.72 15.32 27.66
C LYS A 160 -11.59 15.33 26.39
N ASP A 161 -11.22 16.15 25.40
CA ASP A 161 -11.95 16.31 24.14
C ASP A 161 -12.03 15.00 23.34
N TYR A 162 -11.00 14.15 23.42
CA TYR A 162 -10.92 12.88 22.70
C TYR A 162 -11.28 11.67 23.56
N SER A 163 -11.70 11.86 24.81
CA SER A 163 -11.95 10.79 25.78
C SER A 163 -12.99 9.76 25.34
N LYS A 164 -13.91 10.13 24.43
CA LYS A 164 -14.89 9.19 23.85
C LYS A 164 -14.31 8.32 22.74
N ILE A 165 -13.19 8.68 22.12
CA ILE A 165 -12.63 7.97 20.96
C ILE A 165 -11.83 6.76 21.44
N MET A 166 -12.37 5.56 21.22
CA MET A 166 -11.68 4.29 21.53
C MET A 166 -10.74 3.85 20.42
N GLN A 167 -11.12 4.10 19.17
CA GLN A 167 -10.31 3.77 18.00
C GLN A 167 -10.58 4.81 16.91
N PHE A 168 -9.51 5.23 16.24
CA PHE A 168 -9.59 6.02 15.03
C PHE A 168 -8.75 5.36 13.93
N LYS A 169 -9.37 5.13 12.78
CA LYS A 169 -8.71 4.70 11.55
C LYS A 169 -8.99 5.70 10.45
N LEU A 170 -7.96 5.99 9.66
CA LEU A 170 -8.08 6.78 8.44
C LEU A 170 -7.64 5.92 7.27
N ILE A 171 -8.54 5.74 6.31
CA ILE A 171 -8.32 4.90 5.15
C ILE A 171 -8.10 5.83 3.94
N PHE A 172 -6.98 5.65 3.28
CA PHE A 172 -6.53 6.39 2.11
C PHE A 172 -6.66 5.52 0.86
N SER A 173 -7.29 6.07 -0.17
CA SER A 173 -7.25 5.51 -1.53
C SER A 173 -7.30 6.65 -2.55
N LYS A 174 -6.83 6.41 -3.76
CA LYS A 174 -7.05 7.32 -4.89
C LYS A 174 -8.01 6.72 -5.89
N SER A 175 -8.84 7.57 -6.49
CA SER A 175 -9.62 7.25 -7.68
C SER A 175 -9.31 8.32 -8.71
N GLU A 176 -8.73 7.91 -9.83
CA GLU A 176 -8.09 8.83 -10.77
C GLU A 176 -7.07 9.70 -10.00
N GLU A 177 -7.22 11.02 -10.05
CA GLU A 177 -6.36 11.96 -9.31
C GLU A 177 -6.93 12.36 -7.95
N ASN A 178 -8.15 11.95 -7.62
CA ASN A 178 -8.81 12.37 -6.38
C ASN A 178 -8.39 11.51 -5.20
N LEU A 179 -8.10 12.15 -4.07
CA LEU A 179 -7.84 11.46 -2.81
C LEU A 179 -9.16 11.20 -2.09
N LEU A 180 -9.42 9.94 -1.78
CA LEU A 180 -10.56 9.48 -1.01
C LEU A 180 -10.10 9.20 0.42
N LEU A 181 -10.68 9.91 1.39
CA LEU A 181 -10.47 9.67 2.81
C LEU A 181 -11.72 9.09 3.45
N ASN A 182 -11.57 7.96 4.12
CA ASN A 182 -12.62 7.36 4.94
C ASN A 182 -12.17 7.31 6.40
N TYR A 183 -12.89 8.04 7.24
CA TYR A 183 -12.66 8.17 8.66
C TYR A 183 -13.56 7.17 9.38
N GLN A 184 -12.96 6.28 10.16
CA GLN A 184 -13.70 5.30 10.94
C GLN A 184 -13.36 5.47 12.43
N PHE A 185 -14.36 5.85 13.20
CA PHE A 185 -14.26 6.00 14.63
C PHE A 185 -15.05 4.89 15.34
N LYS A 186 -14.45 4.34 16.39
CA LYS A 186 -15.19 3.65 17.44
C LYS A 186 -15.24 4.58 18.64
N ILE A 187 -16.44 4.98 19.05
CA ILE A 187 -16.64 5.91 20.17
C ILE A 187 -17.44 5.26 21.29
N LYS A 188 -17.19 5.72 22.52
CA LYS A 188 -17.93 5.35 23.72
C LYS A 188 -18.92 6.46 24.06
N SER A 189 -20.19 6.17 23.88
CA SER A 189 -21.30 7.07 24.21
C SER A 189 -21.90 6.72 25.58
N ILE A 190 -22.51 7.72 26.24
CA ILE A 190 -23.27 7.50 27.47
C ILE A 190 -24.69 7.13 27.06
N ASP A 191 -25.20 6.03 27.59
CA ASP A 191 -26.56 5.55 27.36
C ASP A 191 -27.41 5.85 28.60
N PHE A 192 -28.55 6.50 28.39
CA PHE A 192 -29.52 6.84 29.42
C PHE A 192 -30.80 6.00 29.33
N SER A 193 -30.82 4.98 28.46
CA SER A 193 -31.97 4.09 28.34
C SER A 193 -32.14 3.25 29.60
N GLY A 194 -33.37 3.19 30.13
CA GLY A 194 -33.75 2.30 31.23
C GLY A 194 -33.44 2.79 32.66
N GLY A 195 -33.15 4.08 32.87
CA GLY A 195 -32.97 4.64 34.22
C GLY A 195 -31.63 4.31 34.89
N PHE A 196 -30.70 3.66 34.17
CA PHE A 196 -29.31 3.46 34.56
C PHE A 196 -28.39 4.21 33.60
N THR A 197 -27.35 4.85 34.14
CA THR A 197 -26.26 5.43 33.34
C THR A 197 -25.31 4.32 32.87
N GLY A 198 -25.46 3.93 31.62
CA GLY A 198 -24.59 2.96 30.94
C GLY A 198 -23.62 3.61 29.98
N THR A 199 -22.75 2.81 29.38
CA THR A 199 -21.95 3.23 28.23
C THR A 199 -22.17 2.28 27.07
N LYS A 200 -22.32 2.82 25.86
CA LYS A 200 -22.51 2.05 24.63
C LYS A 200 -21.47 2.44 23.59
N ASP A 201 -20.89 1.43 22.95
CA ASP A 201 -19.99 1.62 21.82
C ASP A 201 -20.80 1.90 20.55
N SER A 202 -20.40 2.91 19.79
CA SER A 202 -20.91 3.16 18.43
C SER A 202 -19.76 3.31 17.45
N ASN A 203 -20.01 2.94 16.20
CA ASN A 203 -19.09 3.17 15.09
C ASN A 203 -19.63 4.31 14.25
N GLU A 204 -18.78 5.29 13.96
CA GLU A 204 -19.10 6.41 13.07
C GLU A 204 -18.15 6.40 11.88
N GLU A 205 -18.71 6.63 10.69
CA GLU A 205 -17.98 6.61 9.43
C GLU A 205 -18.24 7.92 8.67
N PHE A 206 -17.18 8.60 8.26
CA PHE A 206 -17.26 9.81 7.46
C PHE A 206 -16.40 9.65 6.21
N LYS A 207 -16.86 10.18 5.08
CA LYS A 207 -16.13 10.10 3.81
C LYS A 207 -15.92 11.50 3.25
N GLN A 208 -14.70 11.77 2.79
CA GLN A 208 -14.35 12.98 2.08
C GLN A 208 -13.62 12.63 0.79
N VAL A 209 -13.83 13.45 -0.23
CA VAL A 209 -13.13 13.38 -1.51
C VAL A 209 -12.43 14.71 -1.70
N PHE A 210 -11.14 14.68 -2.00
CA PHE A 210 -10.34 15.86 -2.26
C PHE A 210 -9.79 15.79 -3.68
N THR A 211 -10.03 16.85 -4.43
CA THR A 211 -9.45 17.05 -5.75
C THR A 211 -8.02 17.60 -5.62
N PRO A 212 -7.14 17.39 -6.62
CA PRO A 212 -5.78 17.94 -6.60
C PRO A 212 -5.75 19.45 -6.34
N LYS A 213 -6.72 20.21 -6.89
CA LYS A 213 -6.81 21.66 -6.68
C LYS A 213 -7.05 22.08 -5.24
N GLU A 214 -7.62 21.19 -4.43
CA GLU A 214 -7.93 21.45 -3.03
C GLU A 214 -6.77 21.08 -2.12
N TYR A 215 -6.21 19.88 -2.29
CA TYR A 215 -5.17 19.37 -1.41
C TYR A 215 -3.75 19.74 -1.86
N LEU A 216 -3.54 20.28 -3.07
CA LEU A 216 -2.25 20.82 -3.52
C LEU A 216 -2.27 22.36 -3.57
N SER A 217 -1.12 22.95 -3.27
CA SER A 217 -0.77 24.35 -3.49
C SER A 217 0.22 24.49 -4.65
N TYR A 218 0.64 25.72 -4.96
CA TYR A 218 1.57 26.00 -6.06
C TYR A 218 2.84 25.15 -5.95
N GLY A 219 3.27 24.56 -7.07
CA GLY A 219 4.44 23.68 -7.14
C GLY A 219 4.25 22.29 -6.54
N ASP A 220 3.03 21.72 -6.62
CA ASP A 220 2.67 20.37 -6.15
C ASP A 220 2.95 20.11 -4.66
N SER A 221 3.13 21.18 -3.89
CA SER A 221 3.21 21.15 -2.44
C SER A 221 1.83 20.90 -1.84
N ILE A 222 1.75 20.38 -0.62
CA ILE A 222 0.46 20.08 0.00
C ILE A 222 -0.17 21.33 0.62
N ASN A 223 -1.47 21.56 0.40
CA ASN A 223 -2.22 22.64 1.02
C ASN A 223 -2.58 22.27 2.47
N GLN A 224 -1.65 22.52 3.39
CA GLN A 224 -1.76 22.11 4.79
C GLN A 224 -2.98 22.73 5.49
N ASP A 225 -3.25 24.02 5.28
CA ASP A 225 -4.38 24.72 5.91
C ASP A 225 -5.73 24.13 5.50
N PHE A 226 -5.89 23.81 4.21
CA PHE A 226 -7.09 23.13 3.73
C PHE A 226 -7.26 21.76 4.40
N ILE A 227 -6.19 20.96 4.45
CA ILE A 227 -6.22 19.63 5.04
C ILE A 227 -6.55 19.70 6.53
N VAL A 228 -5.84 20.54 7.30
CA VAL A 228 -6.09 20.73 8.74
C VAL A 228 -7.53 21.14 8.99
N LYS A 229 -8.06 22.07 8.18
CA LYS A 229 -9.46 22.48 8.27
C LYS A 229 -10.41 21.29 8.03
N LYS A 230 -10.21 20.52 6.95
CA LYS A 230 -11.07 19.38 6.61
C LYS A 230 -10.99 18.22 7.60
N LEU A 231 -9.82 17.96 8.16
CA LEU A 231 -9.64 16.99 9.24
C LEU A 231 -10.39 17.44 10.50
N ASN A 232 -10.25 18.70 10.92
CA ASN A 232 -10.94 19.22 12.11
C ASN A 232 -12.47 19.22 11.92
N GLU A 233 -12.99 19.54 10.73
CA GLU A 233 -14.43 19.45 10.43
C GLU A 233 -15.02 18.06 10.76
N ILE A 234 -14.26 16.98 10.55
CA ILE A 234 -14.69 15.62 10.91
C ILE A 234 -14.44 15.32 12.38
N ILE A 235 -13.24 15.65 12.88
CA ILE A 235 -12.85 15.35 14.26
C ILE A 235 -13.77 16.07 15.27
N ASP A 236 -14.20 17.29 14.98
CA ASP A 236 -15.08 18.07 15.86
C ASP A 236 -16.49 17.46 15.99
N GLN A 237 -16.90 16.59 15.05
CA GLN A 237 -18.17 15.86 15.14
C GLN A 237 -18.12 14.75 16.19
N VAL A 238 -16.94 14.17 16.44
CA VAL A 238 -16.74 13.05 17.37
C VAL A 238 -16.13 13.47 18.71
N LYS A 239 -15.67 14.71 18.85
CA LYS A 239 -15.17 15.26 20.11
C LYS A 239 -16.27 15.31 21.18
N LEU A 240 -15.85 15.20 22.44
CA LEU A 240 -16.71 15.49 23.58
C LEU A 240 -17.07 16.99 23.56
N LYS A 241 -18.33 17.32 23.23
CA LYS A 241 -18.82 18.70 23.33
C LYS A 241 -18.93 19.10 24.81
N PRO A 242 -18.51 20.31 25.19
CA PRO A 242 -18.79 20.84 26.52
C PRO A 242 -20.31 20.84 26.76
N LEU A 243 -20.74 20.44 27.95
CA LEU A 243 -22.09 20.72 28.41
C LEU A 243 -22.17 22.24 28.62
N VAL A 244 -22.99 22.92 27.82
CA VAL A 244 -23.32 24.35 28.00
C VAL A 244 -24.38 24.47 29.07
#